data_AF-A0A954XAB6-F1
#
_entry.id   AF-A0A954XAB6-F1
#
_cell.length_a   1.000
_cell.length_b   1.000
_cell.length_c   1.000
_cell.angle_alpha   90.00
_cell.angle_beta   90.00
_cell.angle_gamma   90.00
#
_symmetry.space_group_name_H-M   'P 1'
#
loop_
_entity.id
_entity.type
_entity.pdbx_description
1 polymer ?
#
loop_
_entity_poly.entity_id
_entity_poly.type
_entity_poly.pdbx_seq_one_letter_code
_entity_poly.pdbx_strand_id
1 'polypeptide(L)'
;MLGKPFAVTGTTMSGEPLDTASLEGKVVLVDFWATWCGPCRAEFPNMKEAYAKYKDKGFEIIGVNLDDTKQQAAAYLEKEPLPWTNIRSENPDEAGFSNPNAVQAGVEAIPFLVLVGKDGNVAALHTRGQQLDRKLQELLGDAAPATPAGDATSDAGSAPAGDAAAEKTPAPLEPATELNGAGNATPPNATPPNATPPNA
;
A
#
# COMPACT_ATOMS: atom_id res chain seq x y z
N MET A 1 4.92 -4.36 19.94
CA MET A 1 5.73 -3.57 19.01
C MET A 1 6.29 -2.30 19.65
N LEU A 2 5.50 -1.53 20.41
CA LEU A 2 5.96 -0.34 21.12
C LEU A 2 7.29 -0.54 21.86
N GLY A 3 8.18 0.46 21.76
CA GLY A 3 9.49 0.48 22.40
C GLY A 3 10.53 -0.48 21.83
N LYS A 4 10.21 -1.19 20.74
CA LYS A 4 11.15 -2.09 20.04
C LYS A 4 11.68 -1.43 18.76
N PRO A 5 12.88 -1.81 18.31
CA PRO A 5 13.39 -1.39 17.01
C PRO A 5 12.42 -1.77 15.89
N PHE A 6 12.25 -0.87 14.92
CA PHE A 6 11.44 -1.14 13.75
C PHE A 6 11.99 -0.38 12.54
N ALA A 7 12.21 -1.13 11.47
CA ALA A 7 12.58 -0.60 10.17
C ALA A 7 11.81 -1.34 9.08
N VAL A 8 11.62 -0.67 7.94
CA VAL A 8 11.05 -1.26 6.74
C VAL A 8 12.05 -1.18 5.60
N THR A 9 12.01 -2.19 4.74
CA THR A 9 12.82 -2.26 3.53
C THR A 9 11.93 -2.43 2.31
N GLY A 10 12.42 -2.01 1.15
CA GLY A 10 11.71 -2.24 -0.11
C GLY A 10 12.29 -1.44 -1.25
N THR A 11 11.59 -1.48 -2.37
CA THR A 11 11.97 -0.73 -3.58
C THR A 11 11.01 0.45 -3.73
N THR A 12 11.56 1.64 -3.95
CA THR A 12 10.78 2.84 -4.22
C THR A 12 9.99 2.71 -5.53
N MET A 13 9.01 3.57 -5.73
CA MET A 13 8.26 3.59 -7.00
C MET A 13 9.16 3.87 -8.23
N SER A 14 10.30 4.55 -8.04
CA SER A 14 11.32 4.78 -9.09
C SER A 14 12.28 3.60 -9.30
N GLY A 15 12.25 2.56 -8.45
CA GLY A 15 13.11 1.38 -8.58
C GLY A 15 14.37 1.41 -7.72
N GLU A 16 14.50 2.35 -6.78
CA GLU A 16 15.66 2.45 -5.89
C GLU A 16 15.43 1.64 -4.61
N PRO A 17 16.42 0.90 -4.10
CA PRO A 17 16.29 0.24 -2.81
C PRO A 17 16.27 1.26 -1.67
N LEU A 18 15.45 1.00 -0.65
CA LEU A 18 15.35 1.79 0.57
C LEU A 18 15.39 0.86 1.80
N ASP A 19 16.13 1.29 2.82
CA ASP A 19 16.08 0.74 4.18
C ASP A 19 15.95 1.89 5.17
N THR A 20 14.87 1.92 5.95
CA THR A 20 14.65 2.99 6.92
C THR A 20 15.59 2.94 8.12
N ALA A 21 16.31 1.84 8.34
CA ALA A 21 17.39 1.81 9.33
C ALA A 21 18.49 2.83 8.99
N SER A 22 18.69 3.13 7.70
CA SER A 22 19.60 4.20 7.26
C SER A 22 19.12 5.62 7.59
N LEU A 23 17.87 5.77 8.04
CA LEU A 23 17.26 7.04 8.44
C LEU A 23 17.36 7.29 9.97
N GLU A 24 18.19 6.54 10.68
CA GLU A 24 18.46 6.76 12.11
C GLU A 24 18.80 8.23 12.40
N GLY A 25 18.31 8.76 13.53
CA GLY A 25 18.39 10.18 13.86
C GLY A 25 17.22 11.03 13.35
N LYS A 26 16.38 10.49 12.44
CA LYS A 26 15.08 11.09 12.07
C LYS A 26 13.92 10.42 12.82
N VAL A 27 12.82 11.15 13.00
CA VAL A 27 11.52 10.56 13.33
C VAL A 27 10.88 10.11 12.02
N VAL A 28 10.45 8.85 11.95
CA VAL A 28 9.90 8.26 10.72
C VAL A 28 8.48 7.78 10.96
N LEU A 29 7.52 8.27 10.18
CA LEU A 29 6.17 7.71 10.14
C LEU A 29 6.09 6.69 8.99
N VAL A 30 5.90 5.42 9.34
CA VAL A 30 5.62 4.36 8.37
C VAL A 30 4.11 4.23 8.22
N ASP A 31 3.60 4.47 7.01
CA ASP A 31 2.18 4.40 6.66
C ASP A 31 1.91 3.19 5.76
N PHE A 32 1.14 2.23 6.25
CA PHE A 32 0.67 1.09 5.45
C PHE A 32 -0.64 1.46 4.78
N TRP A 33 -0.62 1.57 3.46
CA TRP A 33 -1.74 2.08 2.68
C TRP A 33 -1.93 1.34 1.35
N ALA A 34 -3.10 1.50 0.74
CA ALA A 34 -3.40 1.03 -0.61
C ALA A 34 -4.38 1.97 -1.30
N THR A 35 -4.42 1.98 -2.63
CA THR A 35 -5.33 2.86 -3.40
C THR A 35 -6.80 2.63 -3.05
N TRP A 36 -7.18 1.38 -2.79
CA TRP A 36 -8.53 0.98 -2.42
C TRP A 36 -8.89 1.34 -0.97
N CYS A 37 -7.93 1.74 -0.14
CA CYS A 37 -8.17 2.14 1.24
C CYS A 37 -8.69 3.60 1.32
N GLY A 38 -10.01 3.75 1.30
CA GLY A 38 -10.67 5.06 1.48
C GLY A 38 -10.21 5.84 2.73
N PRO A 39 -10.22 5.23 3.93
CA PRO A 39 -9.77 5.91 5.15
C PRO A 39 -8.29 6.31 5.15
N CYS A 40 -7.41 5.54 4.49
CA CYS A 40 -6.00 5.92 4.35
C CYS A 40 -5.88 7.21 3.53
N ARG A 41 -6.57 7.28 2.39
CA ARG A 41 -6.58 8.48 1.53
C ARG A 41 -7.18 9.70 2.21
N ALA A 42 -8.14 9.51 3.10
CA ALA A 42 -8.71 10.59 3.91
C ALA A 42 -7.71 11.19 4.92
N GLU A 43 -6.66 10.46 5.30
CA GLU A 43 -5.61 10.94 6.21
C GLU A 43 -4.45 11.64 5.52
N PHE A 44 -4.28 11.47 4.20
CA PHE A 44 -3.19 12.10 3.45
C PHE A 44 -3.15 13.63 3.60
N PRO A 45 -4.25 14.38 3.65
CA PRO A 45 -4.19 15.83 3.93
C PRO A 45 -3.54 16.15 5.28
N ASN A 46 -3.89 15.42 6.34
CA ASN A 46 -3.29 15.60 7.68
C ASN A 46 -1.79 15.25 7.65
N MET A 47 -1.43 14.18 6.95
CA MET A 47 -0.03 13.78 6.79
C MET A 47 0.77 14.80 5.97
N LYS A 48 0.20 15.38 4.91
CA LYS A 48 0.82 16.45 4.10
C LYS A 48 1.07 17.68 4.94
N GLU A 49 0.12 18.08 5.79
CA GLU A 49 0.28 19.19 6.73
C GLU A 49 1.42 18.92 7.74
N ALA A 50 1.43 17.76 8.38
CA ALA A 50 2.49 17.37 9.29
C ALA A 50 3.86 17.31 8.58
N TYR A 51 3.91 16.74 7.39
CA TYR A 51 5.14 16.64 6.61
C TYR A 51 5.70 18.02 6.25
N ALA A 52 4.86 18.93 5.75
CA ALA A 52 5.26 20.30 5.45
C ALA A 52 5.81 21.03 6.69
N LYS A 53 5.23 20.80 7.87
CA LYS A 53 5.62 21.44 9.12
C LYS A 53 6.93 20.89 9.71
N TYR A 54 7.18 19.58 9.58
CA TYR A 54 8.25 18.91 10.33
C TYR A 54 9.37 18.30 9.48
N LYS A 55 9.23 18.18 8.15
CA LYS A 55 10.25 17.51 7.30
C LYS A 55 11.65 18.09 7.48
N ASP A 56 11.75 19.42 7.57
CA ASP A 56 13.02 20.14 7.71
C ASP A 56 13.55 20.11 9.16
N LYS A 57 12.81 19.49 10.08
CA LYS A 57 13.16 19.32 11.50
C LYS A 57 13.57 17.88 11.83
N GLY A 58 13.75 17.04 10.81
CA GLY A 58 14.13 15.64 10.97
C GLY A 58 12.93 14.69 11.04
N PHE A 59 11.83 15.02 10.38
CA PHE A 59 10.71 14.12 10.16
C PHE A 59 10.73 13.54 8.74
N GLU A 60 10.40 12.26 8.60
CA GLU A 60 10.21 11.60 7.30
C GLU A 60 8.91 10.77 7.32
N ILE A 61 8.28 10.62 6.16
CA ILE A 61 7.17 9.66 5.97
C ILE A 61 7.61 8.61 4.96
N ILE A 62 7.38 7.33 5.26
CA ILE A 62 7.60 6.22 4.34
C ILE A 62 6.29 5.49 4.15
N GLY A 63 5.73 5.56 2.94
CA GLY A 63 4.53 4.81 2.59
C GLY A 63 4.88 3.39 2.15
N VAL A 64 4.39 2.38 2.88
CA VAL A 64 4.44 0.97 2.44
C VAL A 64 3.15 0.69 1.69
N ASN A 65 3.26 0.58 0.37
CA ASN A 65 2.11 0.34 -0.48
C ASN A 65 1.74 -1.15 -0.51
N LEU A 66 0.45 -1.43 -0.28
CA LEU A 66 -0.13 -2.77 -0.22
C LEU A 66 -1.10 -3.03 -1.38
N ASP A 67 -1.02 -2.28 -2.49
CA ASP A 67 -1.76 -2.65 -3.69
C ASP A 67 -1.19 -3.93 -4.32
N ASP A 68 -2.06 -4.69 -4.98
CA ASP A 68 -1.68 -5.94 -5.64
C ASP A 68 -0.62 -5.72 -6.74
N THR A 69 -0.67 -4.55 -7.40
CA THR A 69 0.17 -4.23 -8.56
C THR A 69 0.83 -2.85 -8.46
N LYS A 70 2.01 -2.72 -9.07
CA LYS A 70 2.78 -1.46 -9.08
C LYS A 70 2.01 -0.39 -9.85
N GLN A 71 1.28 -0.84 -10.87
CA GLN A 71 0.50 -0.01 -11.78
C GLN A 71 -0.65 0.69 -11.04
N GLN A 72 -1.31 0.03 -10.08
CA GLN A 72 -2.35 0.66 -9.25
C GLN A 72 -1.77 1.83 -8.44
N ALA A 73 -0.71 1.57 -7.69
CA ALA A 73 -0.03 2.59 -6.89
C ALA A 73 0.53 3.73 -7.75
N ALA A 74 1.19 3.40 -8.87
CA ALA A 74 1.75 4.38 -9.78
C ALA A 74 0.66 5.28 -10.41
N ALA A 75 -0.44 4.69 -10.89
CA ALA A 75 -1.54 5.44 -11.48
C ALA A 75 -2.24 6.35 -10.46
N TYR A 76 -2.24 5.97 -9.18
CA TYR A 76 -2.73 6.84 -8.12
C TYR A 76 -1.76 7.99 -7.83
N LEU A 77 -0.47 7.69 -7.65
CA LEU A 77 0.56 8.70 -7.35
C LEU A 77 0.78 9.71 -8.48
N GLU A 78 0.50 9.33 -9.73
CA GLU A 78 0.47 10.26 -10.87
C GLU A 78 -0.65 11.30 -10.74
N LYS A 79 -1.81 10.88 -10.24
CA LYS A 79 -3.00 11.75 -10.08
C LYS A 79 -2.97 12.54 -8.79
N GLU A 80 -2.53 11.90 -7.71
CA GLU A 80 -2.46 12.45 -6.36
C GLU A 80 -1.03 12.25 -5.82
N PRO A 81 -0.10 13.16 -6.17
CA PRO A 81 1.27 13.07 -5.69
C PRO A 81 1.33 13.15 -4.17
N LEU A 82 2.09 12.22 -3.58
CA LEU A 82 2.48 12.24 -2.19
C LEU A 82 3.92 12.75 -2.11
N PRO A 83 4.22 13.79 -1.31
CA PRO A 83 5.53 14.43 -1.28
C PRO A 83 6.62 13.62 -0.56
N TRP A 84 6.31 12.37 -0.19
CA TRP A 84 7.18 11.46 0.54
C TRP A 84 7.40 10.16 -0.22
N THR A 85 8.42 9.41 0.18
CA THR A 85 8.81 8.17 -0.49
C THR A 85 7.78 7.07 -0.25
N ASN A 86 7.40 6.39 -1.34
CA ASN A 86 6.56 5.20 -1.29
C ASN A 86 7.36 3.99 -1.78
N ILE A 87 7.28 2.90 -1.03
CA ILE A 87 7.97 1.64 -1.30
C ILE A 87 6.98 0.49 -1.47
N ARG A 88 7.43 -0.56 -2.16
CA ARG A 88 6.71 -1.81 -2.37
C ARG A 88 7.70 -2.98 -2.42
N SER A 89 7.19 -4.20 -2.24
CA SER A 89 7.93 -5.39 -2.69
C SER A 89 7.90 -5.48 -4.23
N GLU A 90 8.99 -5.98 -4.80
CA GLU A 90 9.05 -6.35 -6.21
C GLU A 90 8.53 -7.77 -6.46
N ASN A 91 8.48 -8.60 -5.41
CA ASN A 91 7.92 -9.95 -5.47
C ASN A 91 6.38 -9.87 -5.47
N PRO A 92 5.68 -10.36 -6.51
CA PRO A 92 4.22 -10.35 -6.55
C PRO A 92 3.56 -11.20 -5.44
N ASP A 93 4.26 -12.22 -4.93
CA ASP A 93 3.76 -13.07 -3.82
C ASP A 93 3.77 -12.34 -2.46
N GLU A 94 4.44 -11.18 -2.41
CA GLU A 94 4.57 -10.30 -1.25
C GLU A 94 3.70 -9.04 -1.38
N ALA A 95 2.67 -9.07 -2.23
CA ALA A 95 1.70 -8.00 -2.34
C ALA A 95 0.67 -8.04 -1.19
N GLY A 96 -0.09 -6.96 -1.02
CA GLY A 96 -1.13 -6.88 0.00
C GLY A 96 -0.60 -7.11 1.42
N PHE A 97 -1.38 -7.80 2.24
CA PHE A 97 -1.01 -8.12 3.63
C PHE A 97 0.10 -9.19 3.74
N SER A 98 0.46 -9.85 2.64
CA SER A 98 1.63 -10.75 2.58
C SER A 98 2.96 -10.01 2.50
N ASN A 99 2.93 -8.67 2.36
CA ASN A 99 4.14 -7.85 2.35
C ASN A 99 4.99 -8.09 3.62
N PRO A 100 6.31 -8.37 3.50
CA PRO A 100 7.16 -8.64 4.65
C PRO A 100 7.12 -7.56 5.73
N ASN A 101 7.01 -6.29 5.33
CA ASN A 101 6.89 -5.18 6.28
C ASN A 101 5.53 -5.22 7.01
N ALA A 102 4.45 -5.57 6.32
CA ALA A 102 3.11 -5.70 6.90
C ALA A 102 3.06 -6.89 7.88
N VAL A 103 3.65 -8.02 7.50
CA VAL A 103 3.78 -9.23 8.35
C VAL A 103 4.62 -8.94 9.58
N GLN A 104 5.80 -8.33 9.42
CA GLN A 104 6.65 -7.91 10.53
C GLN A 104 5.91 -6.98 11.49
N ALA A 105 5.09 -6.08 10.94
CA ALA A 105 4.31 -5.14 11.71
C ALA A 105 3.01 -5.72 12.30
N GLY A 106 2.63 -6.95 11.96
CA GLY A 106 1.36 -7.56 12.37
C GLY A 106 0.14 -6.79 11.83
N VAL A 107 0.24 -6.27 10.61
CA VAL A 107 -0.83 -5.51 9.96
C VAL A 107 -1.86 -6.47 9.39
N GLU A 108 -3.05 -6.49 9.99
CA GLU A 108 -4.20 -7.28 9.51
C GLU A 108 -5.30 -6.41 8.87
N ALA A 109 -5.20 -5.09 9.06
CA ALA A 109 -6.11 -4.10 8.48
C ALA A 109 -5.40 -2.76 8.30
N ILE A 110 -5.84 -1.98 7.31
CA ILE A 110 -5.38 -0.62 7.07
C ILE A 110 -6.54 0.38 7.22
N PRO A 111 -6.29 1.63 7.67
CA PRO A 111 -4.98 2.27 7.87
C PRO A 111 -4.21 1.75 9.09
N PHE A 112 -2.90 1.57 8.92
CA PHE A 112 -1.99 1.20 10.00
C PHE A 112 -0.76 2.11 9.92
N LEU A 113 -0.48 2.84 11.01
CA LEU A 113 0.63 3.78 11.05
C LEU A 113 1.56 3.43 12.21
N VAL A 114 2.86 3.41 11.95
CA VAL A 114 3.90 3.18 12.94
C VAL A 114 4.80 4.41 13.00
N LEU A 115 4.85 5.07 14.15
CA LEU A 115 5.74 6.19 14.37
C LEU A 115 7.01 5.70 15.08
N VAL A 116 8.15 5.86 14.40
CA VAL A 116 9.49 5.46 14.87
C VAL A 116 10.25 6.70 15.32
N GLY A 117 10.84 6.65 16.50
CA GLY A 117 11.65 7.72 17.07
C GLY A 117 13.05 7.82 16.44
N LYS A 118 13.79 8.86 16.83
CA LYS A 118 15.18 9.09 16.38
C LYS A 118 16.15 7.96 16.76
N ASP A 119 15.78 7.19 17.79
CA ASP A 119 16.50 6.03 18.30
C ASP A 119 16.15 4.72 17.56
N GLY A 120 15.33 4.79 16.51
CA GLY A 120 14.89 3.64 15.72
C GLY A 120 13.81 2.78 16.40
N ASN A 121 13.31 3.19 17.57
CA ASN A 121 12.29 2.44 18.30
C ASN A 121 10.88 2.96 18.00
N VAL A 122 9.89 2.07 18.05
CA VAL A 122 8.48 2.47 17.87
C VAL A 122 8.00 3.32 19.05
N ALA A 123 7.74 4.59 18.77
CA ALA A 123 7.27 5.58 19.72
C ALA A 123 5.74 5.61 19.84
N ALA A 124 5.01 5.31 18.76
CA ALA A 124 3.56 5.25 18.77
C ALA A 124 2.99 4.42 17.61
N LEU A 125 1.73 4.01 17.74
CA LEU A 125 0.95 3.32 16.70
C LEU A 125 -0.34 4.09 16.44
N HIS A 126 -0.85 4.01 15.22
CA HIS A 126 -2.14 4.58 14.78
C HIS A 126 -2.31 6.08 15.08
N THR A 127 -1.20 6.82 15.20
CA THR A 127 -1.23 8.28 15.41
C THR A 127 -1.64 8.98 14.11
N ARG A 128 -2.76 9.69 14.16
CA ARG A 128 -3.38 10.38 13.02
C ARG A 128 -3.89 11.75 13.44
N GLY A 129 -4.15 12.64 12.48
CA GLY A 129 -4.62 14.00 12.73
C GLY A 129 -3.84 14.71 13.84
N GLN A 130 -4.56 15.29 14.81
CA GLN A 130 -3.92 16.01 15.92
C GLN A 130 -3.05 15.14 16.84
N GLN A 131 -3.28 13.82 16.92
CA GLN A 131 -2.44 12.94 17.73
C GLN A 131 -1.04 12.81 17.12
N LEU A 132 -0.97 12.75 15.78
CA LEU A 132 0.31 12.75 15.06
C LEU A 132 1.06 14.06 15.31
N ASP A 133 0.42 15.21 15.14
CA ASP A 133 1.06 16.51 15.37
C ASP A 133 1.62 16.64 16.80
N ARG A 134 0.83 16.30 17.83
CA ARG A 134 1.30 16.32 19.22
C ARG A 134 2.51 15.42 19.45
N LYS A 135 2.50 14.21 18.89
CA LYS A 135 3.62 13.29 19.07
C LYS A 135 4.87 13.74 18.33
N LEU A 136 4.73 14.38 17.18
CA LEU A 136 5.85 14.99 16.46
C LEU A 136 6.45 16.16 17.23
N GLN A 137 5.64 17.03 17.85
CA GLN A 137 6.15 18.10 18.72
C GLN A 137 6.99 17.56 19.87
N GLU A 138 6.52 16.49 20.53
CA GLU A 138 7.23 15.81 21.61
C GLU A 138 8.57 15.24 21.14
N LEU A 139 8.59 14.50 20.03
CA LEU A 139 9.78 13.79 19.55
C LEU A 139 10.82 14.69 18.87
N LEU A 140 10.38 15.81 18.28
CA LEU A 140 11.25 16.72 17.54
C LEU A 140 11.72 17.91 18.38
N GLY A 141 11.20 18.07 19.60
CA GLY A 141 11.63 19.11 20.54
C GLY A 141 11.02 20.48 20.27
N ASP A 142 9.88 20.54 19.58
CA ASP A 142 9.15 21.78 19.25
C ASP A 142 8.09 22.17 20.28
N ALA A 143 8.02 21.51 21.44
CA ALA A 143 7.19 21.95 22.56
C ALA A 143 7.90 21.81 23.92
N ALA A 144 7.70 22.84 24.74
CA ALA A 144 8.03 22.93 26.16
C ALA A 144 7.48 21.73 26.97
N PRO A 145 8.06 21.40 28.15
CA PRO A 145 7.84 20.11 28.79
C PRO A 145 6.41 20.00 29.32
N ALA A 146 5.71 18.94 28.92
CA ALA A 146 4.48 18.50 29.59
C ALA A 146 4.77 17.20 30.34
N THR A 147 4.85 17.30 31.67
CA THR A 147 4.79 16.17 32.60
C THR A 147 3.42 15.48 32.51
N PRO A 148 3.31 14.15 32.69
CA PRO A 148 2.08 13.41 32.44
C PRO A 148 1.15 13.36 33.66
N ALA A 149 -0.15 13.53 33.40
CA ALA A 149 -1.28 12.99 34.16
C ALA A 149 -2.48 13.04 33.19
N GLY A 150 -2.97 11.92 32.66
CA GLY A 150 -4.03 11.17 33.31
C GLY A 150 -5.38 11.86 33.06
N ASP A 151 -6.14 11.45 32.05
CA ASP A 151 -7.32 10.60 32.26
C ASP A 151 -7.98 10.20 30.94
N ALA A 152 -8.55 9.00 30.94
CA ALA A 152 -9.34 8.45 29.87
C ALA A 152 -10.65 9.22 29.67
N THR A 153 -11.14 9.19 28.42
CA THR A 153 -12.54 8.99 27.98
C THR A 153 -12.94 9.91 26.82
N SER A 154 -12.81 9.38 25.61
CA SER A 154 -13.85 9.44 24.56
C SER A 154 -13.30 8.76 23.30
N ASP A 155 -13.44 7.45 23.21
CA ASP A 155 -14.08 6.87 22.03
C ASP A 155 -14.66 5.50 22.40
N ALA A 156 -15.91 5.52 22.82
CA ALA A 156 -16.75 4.34 22.88
C ALA A 156 -18.02 4.70 22.10
N GLY A 157 -18.26 3.97 21.01
CA GLY A 157 -19.61 3.75 20.51
C GLY A 157 -19.90 4.23 19.10
N SER A 158 -19.51 3.42 18.12
CA SER A 158 -20.51 2.83 17.21
C SER A 158 -20.04 1.49 16.66
N ALA A 159 -20.22 0.47 17.50
CA ALA A 159 -20.77 -0.83 17.10
C ALA A 159 -21.81 -1.21 18.17
N PRO A 160 -22.94 -1.85 17.80
CA PRO A 160 -22.97 -3.33 17.83
C PRO A 160 -23.65 -3.91 16.56
N ALA A 161 -23.09 -4.97 15.97
CA ALA A 161 -23.27 -6.41 16.25
C ALA A 161 -24.52 -7.03 15.57
N GLY A 162 -24.31 -8.14 14.85
CA GLY A 162 -25.40 -8.98 14.33
C GLY A 162 -24.92 -10.01 13.30
N ASP A 163 -24.50 -11.16 13.80
CA ASP A 163 -24.13 -12.40 13.10
C ASP A 163 -25.24 -12.96 12.18
N ALA A 164 -24.86 -13.47 11.00
CA ALA A 164 -25.58 -14.54 10.30
C ALA A 164 -24.71 -15.16 9.21
N ALA A 165 -24.34 -16.42 9.43
CA ALA A 165 -23.78 -17.33 8.47
C ALA A 165 -24.62 -17.44 7.17
N ALA A 166 -23.93 -17.48 6.02
CA ALA A 166 -24.40 -18.19 4.83
C ALA A 166 -23.23 -18.48 3.90
N GLU A 167 -22.79 -19.74 3.97
CA GLU A 167 -22.04 -20.46 2.96
C GLU A 167 -22.62 -20.17 1.56
N LYS A 168 -21.79 -19.72 0.60
CA LYS A 168 -22.20 -19.66 -0.81
C LYS A 168 -21.14 -20.31 -1.68
N THR A 169 -21.51 -21.53 -2.07
CA THR A 169 -20.93 -22.43 -3.06
C THR A 169 -20.35 -21.71 -4.29
N PRO A 170 -19.21 -22.17 -4.84
CA PRO A 170 -18.68 -21.65 -6.10
C PRO A 170 -19.58 -22.02 -7.29
N ALA A 171 -19.70 -21.11 -8.26
CA ALA A 171 -20.46 -21.29 -9.49
C ALA A 171 -19.86 -22.42 -10.37
N PRO A 172 -20.68 -23.24 -11.04
CA PRO A 172 -20.18 -24.30 -11.91
C PRO A 172 -19.73 -23.77 -13.27
N LEU A 173 -18.69 -24.41 -13.80
CA LEU A 173 -18.21 -24.28 -15.17
C LEU A 173 -19.26 -24.87 -16.14
N GLU A 174 -19.72 -24.06 -17.08
CA GLU A 174 -20.62 -24.50 -18.17
C GLU A 174 -19.86 -25.38 -19.18
N PRO A 175 -20.46 -26.47 -19.71
CA PRO A 175 -19.85 -27.29 -20.75
C PRO A 175 -20.09 -26.74 -22.16
N ALA A 176 -19.04 -26.75 -22.98
CA ALA A 176 -19.13 -26.51 -24.42
C ALA A 176 -19.95 -27.64 -25.08
N THR A 177 -21.11 -27.29 -25.66
CA THR A 177 -21.92 -28.21 -26.47
C THR A 177 -21.71 -27.91 -27.95
N GLU A 178 -21.42 -28.98 -28.69
CA GLU A 178 -21.33 -29.06 -30.14
C GLU A 178 -22.57 -28.47 -30.86
N LEU A 179 -22.33 -27.78 -31.98
CA LEU A 179 -23.34 -27.57 -33.02
C LEU A 179 -22.78 -28.02 -34.36
N ASN A 180 -23.26 -29.18 -34.82
CA ASN A 180 -23.10 -29.66 -36.19
C ASN A 180 -24.31 -29.25 -37.04
N GLY A 181 -24.03 -28.68 -38.22
CA GLY A 181 -24.72 -29.08 -39.46
C GLY A 181 -25.57 -28.04 -40.19
N ALA A 182 -25.01 -27.53 -41.31
CA ALA A 182 -25.47 -27.75 -42.69
C ALA A 182 -25.74 -26.48 -43.52
N GLY A 183 -25.10 -26.37 -44.69
CA GLY A 183 -25.48 -25.38 -45.71
C GLY A 183 -24.49 -25.05 -46.83
N ASN A 184 -23.98 -26.07 -47.52
CA ASN A 184 -23.53 -26.14 -48.93
C ASN A 184 -23.38 -24.84 -49.77
N ALA A 185 -22.18 -24.60 -50.32
CA ALA A 185 -21.97 -24.03 -51.67
C ALA A 185 -20.52 -24.22 -52.17
N THR A 186 -20.37 -24.96 -53.27
CA THR A 186 -19.23 -24.99 -54.22
C THR A 186 -19.82 -24.57 -55.59
N PRO A 187 -19.06 -24.28 -56.70
CA PRO A 187 -17.62 -24.22 -56.97
C PRO A 187 -17.26 -22.96 -57.85
N PRO A 188 -16.21 -22.85 -58.72
CA PRO A 188 -15.15 -23.81 -59.08
C PRO A 188 -13.70 -23.29 -59.28
N ASN A 189 -12.77 -24.25 -59.11
CA ASN A 189 -11.64 -24.63 -59.99
C ASN A 189 -10.89 -23.55 -60.80
N ALA A 190 -9.59 -23.37 -60.52
CA ALA A 190 -8.57 -23.14 -61.56
C ALA A 190 -7.13 -23.36 -61.02
N THR A 191 -6.43 -24.33 -61.61
CA THR A 191 -4.98 -24.59 -61.56
C THR A 191 -4.60 -25.24 -62.90
N PRO A 192 -3.37 -25.16 -63.47
CA PRO A 192 -2.24 -24.19 -63.43
C PRO A 192 -1.84 -23.76 -64.89
N PRO A 193 -0.61 -23.27 -65.22
CA PRO A 193 0.61 -24.11 -65.28
C PRO A 193 1.95 -23.47 -64.83
N ASN A 194 2.86 -24.39 -64.56
CA ASN A 194 4.30 -24.32 -64.27
C ASN A 194 5.15 -23.55 -65.32
N ALA A 195 6.20 -22.82 -64.89
CA ALA A 195 7.44 -22.60 -65.65
C ALA A 195 8.56 -21.96 -64.77
N THR A 196 9.63 -22.72 -64.54
CA THR A 196 10.98 -22.24 -64.16
C THR A 196 11.66 -21.54 -65.36
N PRO A 197 12.65 -20.64 -65.16
CA PRO A 197 14.07 -21.06 -65.27
C PRO A 197 15.03 -20.34 -64.27
N PRO A 198 16.31 -20.76 -64.19
CA PRO A 198 17.28 -20.27 -63.20
C PRO A 198 18.15 -19.10 -63.71
N ASN A 199 18.73 -18.32 -62.79
CA ASN A 199 20.15 -17.89 -62.74
C ASN A 199 20.35 -16.59 -61.93
N ALA A 200 21.16 -16.67 -60.87
CA ALA A 200 22.29 -15.80 -60.55
C ALA A 200 23.09 -16.43 -59.39
#